data_AF-A0A9D9Z1C7-F1
#
_entry.id   AF-A0A9D9Z1C7-F1
#
_cell.length_a   1.000
_cell.length_b   1.000
_cell.length_c   1.000
_cell.angle_alpha   90.00
_cell.angle_beta   90.00
_cell.angle_gamma   90.00
#
_symmetry.space_group_name_H-M   'P 1'
#
loop_
_entity.id
_entity.type
_entity.pdbx_description
1 polymer ?
#
loop_
_entity_poly.entity_id
_entity_poly.type
_entity_poly.pdbx_seq_one_letter_code
_entity_poly.pdbx_strand_id
1 'polypeptide(L)'
;MKERFPIEEVINYKGNRYELAKACSERAYHLVLKRKEELNRRGKDEALSTNHFEPLKKEEKYSILAMTDILKKKIHFYNADDVKEE
;
A
#
# COMPACT_ATOMS: atom_id res chain seq x y z
N MET A 1 -11.75 9.13 16.95
CA MET A 1 -11.77 8.03 15.97
C MET A 1 -10.53 8.14 15.11
N LYS A 2 -9.75 7.07 14.92
CA LYS A 2 -8.66 7.08 13.92
C LYS A 2 -9.31 6.93 12.55
N GLU A 3 -9.15 7.92 11.70
CA GLU A 3 -9.68 7.91 10.34
C GLU A 3 -9.07 6.74 9.55
N ARG A 4 -9.92 5.85 9.02
CA ARG A 4 -9.44 4.68 8.25
C ARG A 4 -8.98 5.05 6.85
N PHE A 5 -9.48 6.14 6.27
CA PHE A 5 -9.22 6.55 4.90
C PHE A 5 -8.85 8.04 4.86
N PRO A 6 -7.76 8.43 4.17
CA PRO A 6 -7.28 9.83 4.14
C PRO A 6 -8.14 10.69 3.19
N ILE A 7 -9.43 10.89 3.51
CA ILE A 7 -10.38 11.57 2.63
C ILE A 7 -9.99 13.03 2.42
N GLU A 8 -9.55 13.72 3.47
CA GLU A 8 -9.17 15.13 3.41
C GLU A 8 -7.95 15.31 2.50
N GLU A 9 -6.96 14.44 2.59
CA GLU A 9 -5.78 14.50 1.74
C GLU A 9 -6.12 14.17 0.28
N VAL A 10 -7.06 13.27 0.02
CA VAL A 10 -7.58 13.01 -1.34
C VAL A 10 -8.28 14.24 -1.91
N ILE A 11 -9.19 14.86 -1.13
CA ILE A 11 -9.95 16.04 -1.56
C ILE A 11 -9.01 17.21 -1.86
N ASN A 12 -8.01 17.41 -1.00
CA ASN A 12 -7.07 18.51 -1.08
C ASN A 12 -5.86 18.24 -2.00
N TYR A 13 -5.77 17.07 -2.63
CA TYR A 13 -4.68 16.74 -3.54
C TYR A 13 -4.75 17.60 -4.81
N LYS A 14 -3.72 18.44 -5.01
CA LYS A 14 -3.62 19.39 -6.14
C LYS A 14 -2.81 18.87 -7.33
N GLY A 15 -2.22 17.66 -7.24
CA GLY A 15 -1.45 17.05 -8.32
C GLY A 15 -2.32 16.30 -9.34
N ASN A 16 -1.68 15.55 -10.23
CA ASN A 16 -2.37 14.74 -11.23
C ASN A 16 -3.05 13.53 -10.58
N ARG A 17 -4.39 13.50 -10.60
CA ARG A 17 -5.19 12.44 -9.97
C ARG A 17 -4.98 11.07 -10.61
N TYR A 18 -4.63 11.01 -11.90
CA TYR A 18 -4.33 9.75 -12.57
C TYR A 18 -2.98 9.18 -12.12
N GLU A 19 -1.97 10.03 -11.96
CA GLU A 19 -0.67 9.62 -11.42
C GLU A 19 -0.79 9.17 -9.96
N LEU A 20 -1.56 9.91 -9.15
CA LEU A 20 -1.87 9.48 -7.78
C LEU A 20 -2.54 8.09 -7.76
N ALA A 21 -3.55 7.88 -8.61
CA ALA A 21 -4.25 6.59 -8.68
C ALA A 21 -3.29 5.46 -9.10
N LYS A 22 -2.47 5.68 -10.13
CA LYS A 22 -1.44 4.74 -10.58
C LYS A 22 -0.47 4.39 -9.45
N ALA A 23 0.09 5.39 -8.77
CA ALA A 23 1.01 5.19 -7.66
C ALA A 23 0.36 4.40 -6.51
N CYS A 24 -0.91 4.71 -6.18
CA CYS A 24 -1.67 3.96 -5.16
C CYS A 24 -1.88 2.49 -5.56
N SER A 25 -2.18 2.23 -6.83
CA SER A 25 -2.34 0.86 -7.34
C SER A 25 -1.03 0.08 -7.32
N GLU A 26 0.08 0.67 -7.78
CA GLU A 26 1.40 0.06 -7.75
C GLU A 26 1.83 -0.26 -6.31
N ARG A 27 1.65 0.70 -5.40
CA ARG A 27 1.97 0.50 -3.99
C ARG A 27 1.12 -0.60 -3.35
N ALA A 28 -0.19 -0.62 -3.63
CA ALA A 28 -1.07 -1.68 -3.12
C ALA A 28 -0.64 -3.06 -3.63
N TYR A 29 -0.25 -3.15 -4.90
CA TYR A 29 0.28 -4.38 -5.48
C TYR A 29 1.56 -4.86 -4.78
N HIS A 30 2.51 -3.96 -4.50
CA HIS A 30 3.72 -4.30 -3.74
C HIS A 30 3.41 -4.78 -2.32
N LEU A 31 2.43 -4.19 -1.64
CA LEU A 31 2.00 -4.64 -0.31
C LEU A 31 1.42 -6.08 -0.37
N VAL A 32 0.65 -6.40 -1.42
CA VAL A 32 0.13 -7.75 -1.66
C VAL A 32 1.28 -8.74 -1.92
N LEU A 33 2.23 -8.40 -2.78
CA LEU A 33 3.39 -9.26 -3.05
C LEU A 33 4.21 -9.53 -1.80
N LYS A 34 4.53 -8.48 -1.03
CA LYS A 34 5.26 -8.60 0.23
C LYS A 34 4.52 -9.52 1.21
N ARG A 35 3.19 -9.38 1.31
CA ARG A 35 2.40 -10.28 2.15
C ARG A 35 2.46 -11.73 1.66
N LYS A 36 2.36 -11.95 0.34
CA LYS A 36 2.47 -13.29 -0.24
C LYS A 36 3.82 -13.93 0.08
N GLU A 37 4.91 -13.17 -0.01
CA GLU A 37 6.25 -13.61 0.35
C GLU A 37 6.39 -13.91 1.85
N GLU A 38 5.81 -13.07 2.72
CA GLU A 38 5.75 -13.33 4.16
C GLU A 38 4.95 -14.59 4.49
N LEU A 39 3.81 -14.79 3.85
CA LEU A 39 3.00 -16.01 4.01
C LEU A 39 3.70 -17.24 3.46
N ASN A 40 4.45 -17.13 2.37
CA ASN A 40 5.25 -18.23 1.84
C ASN A 40 6.42 -18.58 2.76
N ARG A 41 7.06 -17.58 3.38
CA ARG A 41 8.11 -17.80 4.40
C ARG A 41 7.50 -18.44 5.64
N ARG A 42 6.41 -17.87 6.16
CA ARG A 42 5.67 -18.43 7.30
C ARG A 42 5.12 -19.81 7.01
N GLY A 43 4.61 -20.10 5.81
CA GLY A 43 4.14 -21.43 5.43
C GLY A 43 5.26 -22.47 5.32
N LYS A 44 6.48 -22.03 4.98
CA LYS A 44 7.68 -22.88 5.09
C LYS A 44 8.11 -23.09 6.55
N ASP A 45 7.93 -22.09 7.40
CA ASP A 45 8.22 -22.16 8.83
C ASP A 45 7.10 -22.90 9.64
N GLU A 46 5.84 -22.84 9.19
CA GLU A 46 4.65 -23.48 9.77
C GLU A 46 4.49 -24.93 9.30
N ALA A 47 5.08 -25.32 8.17
CA ALA A 47 5.28 -26.74 7.85
C ALA A 47 6.12 -27.47 8.93
N LEU A 48 6.88 -26.72 9.74
CA LEU A 48 7.60 -27.20 10.93
C LEU A 48 6.85 -26.96 12.25
N SER A 49 5.72 -26.24 12.25
CA SER A 49 4.96 -25.88 13.46
C SER A 49 3.46 -25.90 13.16
N THR A 50 2.81 -27.00 13.54
CA THR A 50 1.38 -27.28 13.38
C THR A 50 0.46 -26.09 13.70
N ASN A 51 -0.35 -25.73 12.71
CA ASN A 51 -1.68 -25.11 12.78
C ASN A 51 -1.82 -23.77 13.51
N HIS A 52 -1.86 -22.66 12.77
CA HIS A 52 -2.91 -21.62 12.91
C HIS A 52 -2.84 -20.61 11.75
N PHE A 53 -3.68 -20.81 10.72
CA PHE A 53 -3.92 -19.80 9.69
C PHE A 53 -4.80 -18.70 10.30
N GLU A 54 -4.21 -17.56 10.68
CA GLU A 54 -5.00 -16.35 10.94
C GLU A 54 -5.35 -15.67 9.60
N PRO A 55 -6.64 -15.63 9.20
CA PRO A 55 -7.06 -14.81 8.07
C PRO A 55 -6.80 -13.32 8.40
N LEU A 56 -6.51 -12.53 7.37
CA LEU A 56 -6.42 -11.07 7.47
C LEU A 56 -7.60 -10.55 8.29
N LYS A 57 -7.32 -9.80 9.37
CA LYS A 57 -8.35 -9.01 10.03
C LYS A 57 -9.06 -8.21 8.94
N LYS A 58 -10.39 -8.27 8.96
CA LYS A 58 -11.37 -7.83 7.95
C LYS A 58 -11.26 -6.36 7.49
N GLU A 59 -10.21 -5.63 7.89
CA GLU A 59 -10.23 -4.19 8.09
C GLU A 59 -9.08 -3.43 7.41
N GLU A 60 -8.01 -4.09 6.97
CA GLU A 60 -6.91 -3.41 6.26
C GLU A 60 -6.90 -3.79 4.78
N LYS A 61 -7.65 -3.01 3.98
CA LYS A 61 -7.53 -3.08 2.53
C LYS A 61 -6.19 -2.47 2.11
N TYR A 62 -5.37 -3.22 1.38
CA TYR A 62 -4.05 -2.73 0.90
C TYR A 62 -4.12 -1.43 0.10
N SER A 63 -5.25 -1.19 -0.59
CA SER A 63 -5.50 0.08 -1.28
C SER A 63 -5.56 1.27 -0.32
N ILE A 64 -6.18 1.10 0.84
CA ILE A 64 -6.29 2.14 1.87
C ILE A 64 -4.92 2.42 2.51
N LEU A 65 -4.15 1.36 2.78
CA LEU A 65 -2.78 1.48 3.27
C LEU A 65 -1.88 2.21 2.27
N ALA A 66 -1.97 1.83 0.99
CA ALA A 66 -1.20 2.46 -0.08
C ALA A 66 -1.54 3.95 -0.24
N MET A 67 -2.83 4.30 -0.25
CA MET A 67 -3.27 5.70 -0.31
C MET A 67 -2.77 6.50 0.88
N THR A 68 -2.80 5.91 2.08
CA THR A 68 -2.29 6.55 3.29
C THR A 68 -0.78 6.76 3.22
N ASP A 69 -0.02 5.76 2.78
CA ASP A 69 1.43 5.86 2.63
C ASP A 69 1.83 7.00 1.68
N ILE A 70 1.12 7.11 0.55
CA ILE A 70 1.41 8.08 -0.50
C ILE A 70 0.98 9.49 -0.09
N LEU A 71 -0.27 9.66 0.33
CA LEU A 71 -0.82 10.99 0.63
C LEU A 71 -0.24 11.60 1.90
N LYS A 72 0.13 10.77 2.89
CA LYS A 72 0.81 11.22 4.11
C LYS A 72 2.33 11.33 3.93
N LYS A 73 2.83 11.31 2.69
CA LYS A 73 4.24 11.48 2.30
C LYS A 73 5.19 10.51 3.02
N LYS A 74 4.72 9.32 3.39
CA LYS A 74 5.62 8.25 3.87
C LYS A 74 6.44 7.65 2.73
N ILE A 75 5.98 7.85 1.49
CA ILE A 75 6.63 7.42 0.26
C ILE A 75 6.60 8.58 -0.73
N HIS A 76 7.77 8.94 -1.26
CA HIS A 76 7.86 9.82 -2.43
C HIS A 76 7.63 8.99 -3.69
N PHE A 77 6.68 9.40 -4.52
CA PHE A 77 6.58 8.92 -5.89
C PHE A 77 6.89 10.11 -6.80
N TYR A 78 7.83 9.92 -7.72
CA TYR A 78 8.23 10.95 -8.67
C TYR A 78 7.18 11.01 -9.78
N ASN A 79 6.70 12.20 -10.10
CA ASN A 79 5.88 12.37 -11.31
C ASN A 79 6.78 12.21 -12.52
N ALA A 80 6.25 11.69 -13.63
CA ALA A 80 7.03 11.57 -14.85
C ALA A 80 7.54 12.94 -15.35
N ASP A 81 6.85 14.02 -14.96
CA ASP A 81 7.20 15.41 -15.27
C ASP A 81 8.33 16.00 -14.39
N ASP A 82 8.78 15.29 -13.34
CA ASP A 82 9.89 15.75 -12.48
C ASP A 82 11.28 15.45 -13.08
N VAL A 83 11.35 14.77 -14.23
CA VAL A 83 12.60 14.57 -14.98
C VAL A 83 12.85 15.82 -15.83
N LYS A 84 13.50 16.83 -15.25
CA LYS A 84 14.21 17.82 -16.08
C LYS A 84 15.49 17.16 -16.58
N GLU A 85 15.54 16.88 -17.88
CA GLU A 85 16.78 16.54 -18.57
C GLU A 85 17.76 17.72 -18.41
N GLU A 86 18.91 17.45 -17.78
CA GLU A 86 20.12 18.30 -17.86
C GLU A 86 20.85 18.05 -19.19
#